data_AF-A0A951ZLG4-F1
#
_entry.id   AF-A0A951ZLG4-F1
#
_cell.length_a   1.000
_cell.length_b   1.000
_cell.length_c   1.000
_cell.angle_alpha   90.00
_cell.angle_beta   90.00
_cell.angle_gamma   90.00
#
_symmetry.space_group_name_H-M   'P 1'
#
loop_
_entity.id
_entity.type
_entity.pdbx_description
1 polymer ?
#
loop_
_entity_poly.entity_id
_entity_poly.type
_entity_poly.pdbx_seq_one_letter_code
_entity_poly.pdbx_strand_id
1 'polypeptide(L)' 'DISLALSLYQKILEQYPNDILADDALFRMAEIYDRRMSNIAKALACYQQLFLSYPGSVYVIEARKRYRILRGDKIN' A
#
# COMPACT_ATOMS: atom_id res chain seq x y z
N ASP A 1 5.02 -11.95 13.16
CA ASP A 1 4.85 -12.60 11.84
C ASP A 1 4.28 -11.66 10.80
N ILE A 2 4.83 -11.70 9.58
CA ILE A 2 4.37 -10.85 8.45
C ILE A 2 2.95 -11.24 8.02
N SER A 3 2.62 -12.52 8.08
CA SER A 3 1.29 -13.05 7.79
C SER A 3 0.22 -12.48 8.74
N LEU A 4 0.53 -12.39 10.04
CA LEU A 4 -0.38 -11.82 11.03
C LEU A 4 -0.62 -10.33 10.76
N ALA A 5 0.44 -9.57 10.48
CA ALA A 5 0.31 -8.14 10.16
C ALA A 5 -0.58 -7.89 8.94
N LEU A 6 -0.38 -8.63 7.84
CA LEU A 6 -1.23 -8.54 6.65
C LEU A 6 -2.69 -8.86 6.97
N SER A 7 -2.94 -9.90 7.78
CA SER A 7 -4.32 -10.26 8.15
C SER A 7 -5.00 -9.19 9.02
N LEU A 8 -4.25 -8.53 9.90
CA LEU A 8 -4.75 -7.43 10.73
C LEU A 8 -5.05 -6.19 9.88
N TYR A 9 -4.15 -5.82 8.97
CA TYR A 9 -4.39 -4.70 8.06
C TYR A 9 -5.57 -4.95 7.14
N GLN A 10 -5.72 -6.18 6.64
CA GLN A 10 -6.88 -6.55 5.84
C GLN A 10 -8.19 -6.44 6.64
N LYS A 11 -8.19 -6.88 7.91
CA LYS A 11 -9.35 -6.66 8.79
C LYS A 11 -9.66 -5.19 9.02
N ILE A 12 -8.63 -4.34 9.17
CA ILE A 12 -8.82 -2.88 9.31
C ILE A 12 -9.47 -2.30 8.06
N LEU A 13 -9.03 -2.72 6.86
CA LEU A 13 -9.63 -2.28 5.60
C LEU A 13 -11.08 -2.76 5.44
N GLU A 14 -11.42 -3.95 5.94
CA GLU A 14 -12.77 -4.51 5.86
C GLU A 14 -13.72 -3.90 6.90
N GLN A 15 -13.26 -3.71 8.15
CA GLN A 15 -14.08 -3.21 9.25
C GLN A 15 -14.14 -1.68 9.31
N TYR A 16 -13.05 -1.02 8.94
CA TYR A 16 -12.86 0.42 9.10
C TYR A 16 -12.37 1.10 7.82
N PRO A 17 -13.00 0.89 6.65
CA PRO A 17 -12.52 1.45 5.38
C PRO A 17 -12.53 2.98 5.35
N ASN A 18 -13.31 3.67 6.19
CA ASN A 18 -13.38 5.13 6.20
C ASN A 18 -12.57 5.77 7.33
N ASP A 19 -11.85 4.97 8.11
CA ASP A 19 -11.07 5.45 9.25
C ASP A 19 -9.66 5.89 8.79
N ILE A 20 -9.05 6.78 9.56
CA ILE A 20 -7.67 7.29 9.37
C ILE A 20 -6.63 6.16 9.54
N LEU A 21 -7.06 4.99 10.01
CA LEU A 21 -6.21 3.81 10.11
C LEU A 21 -6.19 2.98 8.81
N ALA A 22 -7.14 3.20 7.89
CA ALA A 22 -7.25 2.42 6.66
C ALA A 22 -6.15 2.75 5.66
N ASP A 23 -5.81 4.02 5.49
CA ASP A 23 -4.69 4.47 4.67
C ASP A 23 -3.35 4.03 5.25
N ASP A 24 -3.19 4.11 6.57
CA ASP A 24 -2.05 3.55 7.29
C ASP A 24 -1.90 2.04 7.01
N ALA A 25 -2.99 1.29 7.12
CA ALA A 25 -3.01 -0.15 6.88
C ALA A 25 -2.63 -0.49 5.43
N LEU A 26 -3.21 0.21 4.44
CA LEU A 26 -2.89 0.04 3.02
C LEU A 26 -1.42 0.33 2.73
N PHE A 27 -0.86 1.40 3.31
CA PHE A 27 0.55 1.74 3.13
C PHE A 27 1.48 0.67 3.71
N ARG A 28 1.19 0.22 4.93
CA ARG A 28 1.96 -0.85 5.61
C ARG A 28 1.89 -2.16 4.82
N MET A 29 0.72 -2.52 4.30
CA MET A 29 0.58 -3.70 3.43
C MET A 29 1.44 -3.57 2.18
N ALA A 30 1.40 -2.42 1.51
CA ALA A 30 2.21 -2.15 0.34
C ALA A 30 3.72 -2.25 0.64
N GLU A 31 4.16 -1.69 1.77
CA GLU A 31 5.56 -1.74 2.19
C GLU A 31 6.01 -3.16 2.53
N ILE A 32 5.13 -3.97 3.13
CA ILE A 32 5.40 -5.40 3.37
C ILE A 32 5.55 -6.14 2.04
N TYR A 33 4.63 -5.95 1.10
CA TYR A 33 4.73 -6.60 -0.21
C TYR A 33 5.99 -6.20 -0.96
N ASP A 34 6.37 -4.92 -0.88
CA ASP A 34 7.57 -4.35 -1.49
C ASP A 34 8.86 -4.89 -0.84
N ARG A 35 9.04 -4.67 0.47
CA ARG A 35 10.30 -4.93 1.18
C ARG A 35 10.47 -6.36 1.68
N ARG A 36 9.39 -7.04 2.06
CA ARG A 36 9.46 -8.38 2.66
C ARG A 36 9.21 -9.49 1.65
N MET A 37 8.25 -9.29 0.75
CA MET A 37 7.84 -10.32 -0.20
C MET A 37 8.45 -10.13 -1.59
N SER A 38 9.13 -9.00 -1.84
CA SER A 38 9.63 -8.61 -3.16
C SER A 38 8.56 -8.76 -4.26
N ASN A 39 7.28 -8.64 -3.88
CA ASN A 39 6.14 -8.83 -4.76
C ASN A 39 5.66 -7.47 -5.24
N ILE A 40 6.35 -6.99 -6.28
CA ILE A 40 6.13 -5.69 -6.88
C ILE A 40 4.68 -5.56 -7.38
N ALA A 41 4.11 -6.61 -7.98
CA ALA A 41 2.75 -6.58 -8.50
C ALA A 41 1.71 -6.29 -7.40
N LYS A 42 1.79 -6.99 -6.26
CA LYS A 42 0.89 -6.73 -5.12
C LYS A 42 1.16 -5.37 -4.47
N ALA A 43 2.44 -4.99 -4.33
CA ALA A 43 2.80 -3.68 -3.79
C ALA A 43 2.21 -2.54 -4.63
N LEU A 44 2.33 -2.62 -5.97
CA LEU A 44 1.75 -1.66 -6.90
C LEU A 44 0.23 -1.57 -6.75
N ALA A 45 -0.47 -2.70 -6.65
CA ALA A 45 -1.92 -2.71 -6.44
C ALA A 45 -2.31 -2.01 -5.13
N CYS A 46 -1.61 -2.28 -4.02
CA CYS A 46 -1.87 -1.62 -2.74
C CYS A 46 -1.56 -0.12 -2.79
N TYR A 47 -0.43 0.30 -3.36
CA TYR A 47 -0.11 1.72 -3.52
C TYR A 47 -1.14 2.43 -4.41
N GLN A 48 -1.58 1.77 -5.48
CA GLN A 48 -2.61 2.28 -6.38
C GLN A 48 -3.94 2.49 -5.67
N GLN A 49 -4.38 1.50 -4.90
CA GLN A 49 -5.59 1.60 -4.13
C GLN A 49 -5.49 2.71 -3.07
N LEU A 50 -4.32 2.90 -2.43
CA LEU A 50 -4.12 3.96 -1.44
C LEU A 50 -4.38 5.36 -2.03
N PHE A 51 -3.77 5.71 -3.16
CA PHE A 51 -3.95 7.06 -3.72
C PHE A 51 -5.28 7.25 -4.50
N LEU A 52 -6.00 6.16 -4.81
CA LEU A 52 -7.33 6.21 -5.41
C LEU A 52 -8.42 6.33 -4.35
N SER A 53 -8.36 5.50 -3.32
CA SER A 53 -9.36 5.45 -2.25
C SER A 53 -9.13 6.53 -1.19
N TYR A 54 -7.88 6.91 -0.91
CA TYR A 54 -7.50 7.86 0.14
C TYR A 54 -6.66 9.02 -0.39
N PRO A 55 -7.15 9.83 -1.34
CA PRO A 55 -6.37 10.91 -1.96
C PRO A 55 -5.95 12.03 -0.98
N GLY A 56 -6.58 12.13 0.19
CA GLY A 56 -6.24 13.08 1.26
C GLY A 56 -5.20 12.58 2.28
N SER A 57 -4.75 11.33 2.17
CA SER A 57 -3.77 10.77 3.11
C SER A 57 -2.37 11.36 2.90
N VAL A 58 -1.61 11.51 3.99
CA VAL A 58 -0.20 11.93 3.96
C VAL A 58 0.65 10.94 3.15
N TYR A 59 0.26 9.67 3.11
CA TYR A 59 0.97 8.61 2.39
C TYR A 59 0.78 8.64 0.87
N VAL A 60 -0.16 9.44 0.35
CA VAL A 60 -0.46 9.49 -1.11
C VAL A 60 0.76 9.89 -1.92
N ILE A 61 1.50 10.89 -1.45
CA ILE A 61 2.69 11.40 -2.14
C ILE A 61 3.76 10.30 -2.18
N GLU A 62 3.97 9.62 -1.04
CA GLU A 62 4.97 8.57 -0.92
C GLU A 62 4.59 7.30 -1.69
N ALA A 63 3.33 6.88 -1.61
CA ALA A 63 2.78 5.77 -2.39
C ALA A 63 2.91 6.01 -3.88
N ARG A 64 2.62 7.22 -4.36
CA ARG A 64 2.79 7.58 -5.78
C ARG A 64 4.26 7.57 -6.21
N LYS A 65 5.17 8.03 -5.35
CA LYS A 65 6.61 7.99 -5.59
C LYS A 65 7.11 6.53 -5.68
N ARG A 66 6.76 5.70 -4.69
CA ARG A 66 7.06 4.25 -4.67
C ARG A 66 6.46 3.55 -5.88
N TYR A 67 5.19 3.82 -6.20
CA TYR A 67 4.51 3.24 -7.36
C TYR A 67 5.26 3.52 -8.67
N ARG A 68 5.73 4.75 -8.88
CA ARG A 68 6.53 5.09 -10.07
C ARG A 68 7.88 4.36 -10.10
N ILE A 69 8.57 4.28 -8.96
CA ILE A 69 9.84 3.56 -8.84
C ILE A 69 9.64 2.06 -9.14
N LEU A 70 8.60 1.46 -8.55
CA LEU A 70 8.28 0.04 -8.66
C LEU A 70 7.72 -0.35 -10.03
N ARG A 71 6.95 0.53 -10.68
CA ARG A 71 6.49 0.32 -12.05
C ARG A 71 7.68 0.19 -13.00
N GLY A 72 8.82 0.81 -12.63
CA GLY A 72 10.04 0.71 -13.41
C GLY A 72 9.76 1.16 -14.83
N ASP A 73 9.34 2.41 -15.01
CA ASP A 73 9.52 3.08 -16.29
C ASP A 73 11.03 3.04 -16.54
N LYS A 74 11.48 1.94 -17.17
CA LYS A 74 12.75 1.86 -17.85
C LYS A 74 12.66 2.95 -18.89
N ILE A 75 13.24 4.11 -18.56
CA ILE A 75 13.73 5.03 -19.56
C ILE A 75 14.70 4.16 -20.37
N ASN A 76 14.23 3.72 -21.53
CA ASN A 76 14.97 2.94 -22.51
C ASN A 76 16.32 3.59 -22.81
#